data_AF-A0A357WYB0-F1
#
_entry.id   AF-A0A357WYB0-F1
#
_cell.length_a   1.000
_cell.length_b   1.000
_cell.length_c   1.000
_cell.angle_alpha   90.00
_cell.angle_beta   90.00
_cell.angle_gamma   90.00
#
_symmetry.space_group_name_H-M   'P 1'
#
loop_
_entity.id
_entity.type
_entity.pdbx_description
1 polymer ?
#
loop_
_entity_poly.entity_id
_entity_poly.type
_entity_poly.pdbx_seq_one_letter_code
_entity_poly.pdbx_strand_id
1 'polypeptide(L)'
;MTVFSELLRHYRSIEEKIRRELYRRISEIKDNPDIQRISSGAFIMPVSALSKDLILSPSYYDFHEQKTKLLEIVNSEISVEKVIEKLRVISEMGFIQVGSSGRGYKFRFHPKVCSNIKTILNEMN
;
A
#
# COMPACT_ATOMS: atom_id res chain seq x y z
N MET A 1 7.06 -36.87 14.56
CA MET A 1 6.08 -35.90 14.01
C MET A 1 6.08 -34.53 14.73
N THR A 2 6.92 -34.30 15.74
CA THR A 2 6.95 -33.08 16.57
C THR A 2 7.80 -31.94 16.00
N VAL A 3 8.94 -32.23 15.39
CA VAL A 3 9.86 -31.18 14.88
C VAL A 3 9.26 -30.40 13.70
N PHE A 4 8.56 -31.09 12.79
CA PHE A 4 7.94 -30.46 11.62
C PHE A 4 6.80 -29.51 12.00
N SER A 5 5.98 -29.88 12.99
CA SER A 5 4.88 -29.03 13.46
C SER A 5 5.40 -27.82 14.25
N GLU A 6 6.51 -27.95 14.97
CA GLU A 6 7.20 -26.84 15.63
C GLU A 6 7.79 -25.85 14.61
N LEU A 7 8.46 -26.35 13.56
CA LEU A 7 8.97 -25.53 12.46
C LEU A 7 7.85 -24.75 11.77
N LEU A 8 6.73 -25.40 11.45
CA LEU A 8 5.58 -24.74 10.84
C LEU A 8 4.98 -23.66 11.76
N ARG A 9 4.92 -23.91 13.08
CA ARG A 9 4.43 -22.92 14.05
C ARG A 9 5.37 -21.71 14.11
N HIS A 10 6.68 -21.95 14.12
CA HIS A 10 7.67 -20.89 14.14
C HIS A 10 7.59 -20.02 12.88
N TYR A 11 7.51 -20.66 11.71
CA TYR A 11 7.35 -19.99 10.43
C TYR A 11 6.11 -19.08 10.39
N ARG A 12 4.93 -19.61 10.77
CA ARG A 12 3.69 -18.81 10.84
C ARG A 12 3.81 -17.64 11.84
N SER A 13 4.51 -17.84 12.94
CA SER A 13 4.74 -16.75 13.91
C SER A 13 5.61 -15.63 13.34
N ILE A 14 6.62 -15.98 12.52
CA ILE A 14 7.45 -14.98 11.82
C ILE A 14 6.61 -14.24 10.78
N GLU A 15 5.85 -14.95 9.94
CA GLU A 15 4.98 -14.33 8.95
C GLU A 15 4.02 -13.33 9.59
N GLU A 16 3.37 -13.72 10.70
CA GLU A 16 2.44 -12.85 11.41
C GLU A 16 3.13 -11.59 11.97
N LYS A 17 4.36 -11.72 12.48
CA LYS A 17 5.15 -10.55 12.95
C LYS A 17 5.48 -9.60 11.79
N ILE A 18 5.91 -10.14 10.65
CA ILE A 18 6.22 -9.32 9.47
C ILE A 18 4.96 -8.61 8.98
N ARG A 19 3.83 -9.32 8.91
CA ARG A 19 2.54 -8.75 8.49
C ARG A 19 2.09 -7.60 9.39
N ARG A 20 2.21 -7.77 10.71
CA ARG A 20 1.89 -6.70 11.69
C ARG A 20 2.80 -5.49 11.53
N GLU A 21 4.09 -5.72 11.30
CA GLU A 21 5.04 -4.63 11.12
C GLU A 21 4.78 -3.85 9.82
N LEU A 22 4.48 -4.55 8.72
CA LEU A 22 4.04 -3.92 7.47
C LEU A 22 2.77 -3.09 7.68
N TYR A 23 1.76 -3.66 8.34
CA TYR A 23 0.50 -2.98 8.64
C TYR A 23 0.76 -1.68 9.43
N ARG A 24 1.56 -1.78 10.50
CA ARG A 24 1.94 -0.64 11.34
C ARG A 24 2.63 0.45 10.53
N ARG A 25 3.71 0.14 9.80
CA ARG A 25 4.46 1.17 9.04
C ARG A 25 3.64 1.80 7.92
N ILE A 26 2.79 1.04 7.24
CA ILE A 26 1.89 1.59 6.21
C ILE A 26 0.86 2.53 6.83
N SER A 27 0.32 2.18 8.00
CA SER A 27 -0.65 3.03 8.70
C SER A 27 -0.07 4.38 9.13
N GLU A 28 1.24 4.41 9.43
CA GLU A 28 2.01 5.59 9.85
C GLU A 28 2.42 6.51 8.69
N ILE A 29 2.22 6.10 7.42
CA ILE A 29 2.45 6.98 6.27
C ILE A 29 1.61 8.24 6.43
N LYS A 30 2.28 9.40 6.40
CA LYS A 30 1.63 10.71 6.54
C LYS A 30 0.65 10.94 5.39
N ASP A 31 -0.44 11.63 5.70
CA ASP A 31 -1.43 12.03 4.69
C ASP A 31 -0.82 13.05 3.71
N ASN A 32 -1.52 13.32 2.61
CA ASN A 32 -1.08 14.29 1.63
C ASN A 32 -1.08 15.70 2.26
N PRO A 33 0.07 16.40 2.36
CA PRO A 33 0.11 17.74 2.95
C PRO A 33 -0.63 18.79 2.11
N ASP A 34 -0.88 18.48 0.84
CA ASP A 34 -1.47 19.40 -0.13
C ASP A 34 -3.02 19.35 -0.12
N ILE A 35 -3.62 18.45 0.68
CA ILE A 35 -5.07 18.33 0.82
C ILE A 35 -5.54 18.85 2.18
N GLN A 36 -6.65 19.57 2.17
CA GLN A 36 -7.42 19.90 3.35
C GLN A 36 -8.72 19.10 3.32
N ARG A 37 -8.84 18.11 4.22
CA ARG A 37 -10.07 17.33 4.34
C ARG A 37 -11.19 18.19 4.90
N ILE A 38 -12.36 18.07 4.27
CA ILE A 38 -13.62 18.63 4.77
C ILE A 38 -14.48 17.49 5.32
N SER A 39 -15.58 17.82 5.99
CA SER A 39 -16.54 16.80 6.44
C SER A 39 -17.00 15.93 5.27
N SER A 40 -17.43 14.68 5.54
CA SER A 40 -17.94 13.72 4.54
C SER A 40 -16.90 13.11 3.57
N GLY A 41 -15.61 13.10 3.91
CA GLY A 41 -14.58 12.36 3.16
C GLY A 41 -14.11 13.07 1.88
N ALA A 42 -14.62 14.25 1.58
CA ALA A 42 -14.12 15.11 0.53
C ALA A 42 -12.89 15.91 1.02
N PHE A 43 -12.11 16.44 0.08
CA PHE A 43 -10.98 17.30 0.38
C PHE A 43 -10.85 18.42 -0.67
N ILE A 44 -10.23 19.51 -0.26
CA ILE A 44 -9.88 20.65 -1.10
C ILE A 44 -8.37 20.61 -1.31
N MET A 45 -7.91 20.92 -2.52
CA MET A 45 -6.48 21.08 -2.81
C MET A 45 -6.28 22.21 -3.82
N PRO A 46 -5.15 22.92 -3.79
CA PRO A 46 -4.85 23.93 -4.80
C PRO A 46 -4.58 23.27 -6.15
N VAL A 47 -5.03 23.90 -7.23
CA VAL A 47 -4.81 23.42 -8.62
C VAL A 47 -3.31 23.24 -8.91
N SER A 48 -2.46 24.08 -8.33
CA SER A 48 -1.00 23.98 -8.45
C SER A 48 -0.40 22.71 -7.86
N ALA A 49 -1.12 22.00 -6.99
CA ALA A 49 -0.71 20.72 -6.42
C ALA A 49 -1.16 19.51 -7.26
N LEU A 50 -1.93 19.73 -8.34
CA LEU A 50 -2.25 18.67 -9.28
C LEU A 50 -0.96 18.16 -9.96
N SER A 51 -0.95 16.86 -10.25
CA SER A 51 0.13 16.25 -11.03
C SER A 51 0.24 16.93 -12.39
N LYS A 52 1.49 17.11 -12.84
CA LYS A 52 1.80 17.60 -14.20
C LYS A 52 1.25 16.67 -15.29
N ASP A 53 1.02 15.40 -14.95
CA ASP A 53 0.40 14.41 -15.83
C ASP A 53 -1.14 14.54 -15.89
N LEU A 54 -1.71 15.58 -15.25
CA LEU A 54 -3.14 15.88 -15.21
C LEU A 54 -3.98 14.68 -14.78
N ILE A 55 -3.52 13.95 -13.77
CA ILE A 55 -4.31 12.88 -13.16
C ILE A 55 -5.46 13.55 -12.41
N LEU A 56 -6.69 13.41 -12.92
CA LEU A 56 -7.89 14.04 -12.35
C LEU A 56 -8.62 13.16 -11.32
N SER A 57 -8.16 11.93 -11.12
CA SER A 57 -8.79 11.02 -10.16
C SER A 57 -8.51 11.47 -8.72
N PRO A 58 -9.53 11.74 -7.89
CA PRO A 58 -9.32 12.14 -6.50
C PRO A 58 -8.53 11.11 -5.68
N SER A 59 -8.71 9.82 -5.95
CA SER A 59 -8.01 8.73 -5.26
C SER A 59 -6.48 8.79 -5.42
N TYR A 60 -6.00 9.43 -6.48
CA TYR A 60 -4.56 9.66 -6.68
C TYR A 60 -3.97 10.68 -5.71
N TYR A 61 -4.78 11.60 -5.18
CA TYR A 61 -4.34 12.61 -4.20
C TYR A 61 -4.74 12.24 -2.77
N ASP A 62 -5.74 11.37 -2.60
CA ASP A 62 -6.15 10.87 -1.31
C ASP A 62 -5.20 9.76 -0.81
N PHE A 63 -4.22 10.15 0.01
CA PHE A 63 -3.27 9.17 0.56
C PHE A 63 -3.94 8.25 1.59
N HIS A 64 -5.04 8.67 2.22
CA HIS A 64 -5.81 7.79 3.10
C HIS A 64 -6.42 6.63 2.32
N GLU A 65 -7.05 6.90 1.17
CA GLU A 65 -7.57 5.85 0.30
C GLU A 65 -6.46 4.91 -0.19
N GLN A 66 -5.32 5.47 -0.61
CA GLN A 66 -4.17 4.68 -1.05
C GLN A 66 -3.61 3.79 0.07
N LYS A 67 -3.50 4.32 1.30
CA LYS A 67 -3.08 3.54 2.47
C LYS A 67 -4.07 2.42 2.76
N THR A 68 -5.36 2.69 2.75
CA THR A 68 -6.40 1.66 2.91
C THR A 68 -6.22 0.57 1.87
N LYS A 69 -5.94 0.93 0.62
CA LYS A 69 -5.69 -0.05 -0.45
C LYS A 69 -4.44 -0.89 -0.21
N LEU A 70 -3.38 -0.31 0.33
CA LEU A 70 -2.16 -1.03 0.70
C LEU A 70 -2.41 -1.99 1.87
N LEU A 71 -3.18 -1.56 2.88
CA LEU A 71 -3.57 -2.42 4.01
C LEU A 71 -4.49 -3.57 3.58
N GLU A 72 -5.36 -3.36 2.60
CA GLU A 72 -6.14 -4.44 1.97
C GLU A 72 -5.22 -5.50 1.34
N ILE A 73 -4.13 -5.10 0.68
CA ILE A 73 -3.13 -6.04 0.14
C ILE A 73 -2.46 -6.82 1.27
N VAL A 74 -2.04 -6.13 2.33
CA VAL A 74 -1.44 -6.76 3.51
C VAL A 74 -2.39 -7.75 4.17
N ASN A 75 -3.71 -7.58 4.08
CA ASN A 75 -4.68 -8.47 4.72
C ASN A 75 -5.23 -9.58 3.80
N SER A 76 -5.25 -9.37 2.48
CA SER A 76 -5.89 -10.30 1.52
C SER A 76 -4.96 -11.38 0.99
N GLU A 77 -3.64 -11.16 1.00
CA GLU A 77 -2.68 -12.15 0.50
C GLU A 77 -2.40 -13.25 1.52
N ILE A 78 -2.41 -14.49 1.03
CA ILE A 78 -2.24 -15.72 1.83
C ILE A 78 -0.87 -15.75 2.51
N SER A 79 0.20 -15.38 1.80
CA SER A 79 1.57 -15.42 2.33
C SER A 79 2.20 -14.03 2.33
N VAL A 80 3.19 -13.84 3.22
CA VAL A 80 3.89 -12.56 3.36
C VAL A 80 4.77 -12.27 2.14
N GLU A 81 5.31 -13.29 1.49
CA GLU A 81 6.13 -13.15 0.29
C GLU A 81 5.31 -12.48 -0.83
N LYS A 82 4.04 -12.88 -1.01
CA LYS A 82 3.15 -12.26 -1.99
C LYS A 82 2.80 -10.81 -1.63
N VAL A 83 2.64 -10.52 -0.34
CA VAL A 83 2.47 -9.12 0.11
C VAL A 83 3.69 -8.30 -0.29
N ILE A 84 4.89 -8.78 0.03
CA ILE A 84 6.15 -8.09 -0.26
C ILE A 84 6.34 -7.90 -1.78
N GLU A 85 6.07 -8.93 -2.58
CA GLU A 85 6.14 -8.87 -4.04
C GLU A 85 5.20 -7.80 -4.59
N LYS A 86 3.93 -7.77 -4.16
CA LYS A 86 2.96 -6.75 -4.60
C LYS A 86 3.38 -5.34 -4.18
N LEU A 87 3.84 -5.16 -2.94
CA LEU A 87 4.33 -3.88 -2.46
C LEU A 87 5.56 -3.41 -3.26
N ARG A 88 6.46 -4.33 -3.64
CA ARG A 88 7.62 -4.04 -4.50
C ARG A 88 7.16 -3.56 -5.87
N VAL A 89 6.26 -4.29 -6.53
CA VAL A 89 5.66 -3.89 -7.82
C VAL A 89 5.03 -2.50 -7.73
N ILE A 90 4.29 -2.20 -6.65
CA ILE A 90 3.72 -0.86 -6.43
C ILE A 90 4.81 0.21 -6.32
N SER A 91 5.86 -0.08 -5.54
CA SER A 91 6.95 0.88 -5.34
C SER A 91 7.73 1.20 -6.61
N GLU A 92 7.77 0.27 -7.57
CA GLU A 92 8.51 0.38 -8.82
C GLU A 92 7.64 0.90 -9.98
N MET A 93 6.42 0.37 -10.12
CA MET A 93 5.51 0.69 -11.23
C MET A 93 4.53 1.80 -10.91
N GLY A 94 4.26 2.07 -9.63
CA GLY A 94 3.32 3.09 -9.17
C GLY A 94 1.85 2.78 -9.38
N PHE A 95 1.49 1.54 -9.70
CA PHE A 95 0.08 1.14 -9.83
C PHE A 95 -0.14 -0.36 -9.54
N ILE A 96 -1.39 -0.72 -9.28
CA ILE A 96 -1.89 -2.10 -9.35
C ILE A 96 -3.02 -2.22 -10.36
N GLN A 97 -3.16 -3.41 -10.94
CA GLN A 97 -4.35 -3.78 -11.70
C GLN A 97 -5.42 -4.28 -10.73
N VAL A 98 -6.57 -3.59 -10.69
CA VAL A 98 -7.75 -4.02 -9.93
C VAL A 98 -8.74 -4.66 -10.90
N GLY A 99 -9.16 -5.89 -10.62
CA GLY A 99 -10.06 -6.67 -11.48
C GLY A 99 -9.35 -7.65 -12.41
N SER A 100 -10.11 -8.31 -13.28
CA SER A 100 -9.59 -9.31 -14.22
C SER A 100 -8.89 -8.67 -15.43
N SER A 101 -7.94 -9.40 -16.01
CA SER A 101 -7.24 -9.00 -17.24
C SER A 101 -8.24 -8.62 -18.34
N GLY A 102 -8.17 -7.38 -18.83
CA GLY A 102 -9.04 -6.84 -19.87
C GLY A 102 -10.36 -6.21 -19.40
N ARG A 103 -10.72 -6.33 -18.10
CA ARG A 103 -11.94 -5.70 -17.53
C ARG A 103 -11.70 -4.95 -16.21
N GLY A 104 -10.45 -4.71 -15.87
CA GLY A 104 -10.05 -3.99 -14.66
C GLY A 104 -9.60 -2.56 -14.92
N TYR A 105 -9.33 -1.82 -13.85
CA TYR A 105 -8.71 -0.49 -13.91
C TYR A 105 -7.36 -0.47 -13.20
N LYS A 106 -6.51 0.49 -13.56
CA LYS A 106 -5.24 0.73 -12.88
C LYS A 106 -5.49 1.68 -11.71
N PHE A 107 -5.32 1.18 -10.49
CA PHE A 107 -5.27 2.04 -9.30
C PHE A 107 -3.85 2.58 -9.19
N ARG A 108 -3.70 3.90 -9.35
CA ARG A 108 -2.40 4.57 -9.36
C ARG A 108 -2.08 5.13 -7.99
N PHE A 109 -0.85 4.92 -7.54
CA PHE A 109 -0.32 5.46 -6.31
C PHE A 109 0.47 6.73 -6.58
N HIS A 110 0.41 7.66 -5.65
CA HIS A 110 1.19 8.88 -5.70
C HIS A 110 2.68 8.57 -5.51
N PRO A 111 3.63 9.23 -6.21
CA PRO A 111 5.07 8.99 -6.06
C PRO A 111 5.57 9.06 -4.61
N LYS A 112 5.04 10.00 -3.81
CA LYS A 112 5.31 10.08 -2.37
C LYS A 112 4.93 8.79 -1.63
N VAL A 113 3.77 8.19 -1.94
CA VAL A 113 3.33 6.92 -1.34
C VAL A 113 4.24 5.77 -1.80
N CYS A 114 4.57 5.69 -3.10
CA CYS A 114 5.49 4.69 -3.63
C CYS A 114 6.87 4.76 -2.96
N SER A 115 7.40 5.97 -2.76
CA SER A 115 8.67 6.19 -2.07
C SER A 115 8.62 5.71 -0.61
N ASN A 116 7.52 5.96 0.10
CA ASN A 116 7.36 5.45 1.47
C ASN A 116 7.36 3.92 1.52
N ILE A 117 6.64 3.26 0.59
CA ILE A 117 6.67 1.80 0.48
C ILE A 117 8.08 1.27 0.19
N LYS A 118 8.80 1.91 -0.73
CA LYS A 118 10.19 1.54 -1.03
C LYS A 118 11.08 1.62 0.20
N THR A 119 10.96 2.69 0.99
CA THR A 119 11.68 2.85 2.26
C THR A 119 11.33 1.75 3.25
N ILE A 120 10.04 1.49 3.47
CA ILE A 120 9.57 0.43 4.38
C ILE A 120 10.17 -0.93 3.99
N LEU A 121 10.12 -1.29 2.71
CA LEU A 121 10.66 -2.57 2.24
C LEU A 121 12.18 -2.67 2.38
N ASN A 122 12.91 -1.56 2.24
CA ASN A 122 14.36 -1.53 2.39
C ASN A 122 14.80 -1.65 3.85
N GLU A 123 14.08 -1.03 4.78
CA GLU A 123 14.36 -1.07 6.22
C GLU A 123 14.00 -2.42 6.88
N MET A 124 13.29 -3.28 6.15
CA MET A 124 12.90 -4.62 6.60
C MET A 124 13.81 -5.73 6.06
N ASN A 125 14.74 -5.42 5.14
CA ASN A 125 15.81 -6.35 4.71
C ASN A 125 17.01 -6.23 5.63
#